data_AF-A0A702FC47-F1
#
_entry.id   AF-A0A702FC47-F1
#
_cell.length_a   1.000
_cell.length_b   1.000
_cell.length_c   1.000
_cell.angle_alpha   90.00
_cell.angle_beta   90.00
_cell.angle_gamma   90.00
#
_symmetry.space_group_name_H-M   'P 1'
#
loop_
_entity.id
_entity.type
_entity.pdbx_description
1 polymer ?
#
loop_
_entity_poly.entity_id
_entity_poly.type
_entity_poly.pdbx_seq_one_letter_code
_entity_poly.pdbx_strand_id
1 'polypeptide(L)'
;MSDNPDRKRPDNHSLPCIRGRLLQDGCRFRLQTSRDDMEAAFTEEEARWLEQAFPLILHQMVTMAAPGSPEAQTPQVFHHNGLTCESEPGPQGAVSLMIYPTPDESTPSEEPLNDKDHNHST
;
A
#
# COMPACT_ATOMS: atom_id res chain seq x y z
N MET A 1 29.75 7.20 -28.42
CA MET A 1 29.62 5.77 -28.07
C MET A 1 29.97 5.63 -26.59
N SER A 2 29.27 4.71 -25.94
CA SER A 2 29.44 4.21 -24.56
C SER A 2 28.45 4.76 -23.53
N ASP A 3 27.62 3.81 -23.11
CA ASP A 3 26.85 3.70 -21.87
C ASP A 3 25.77 4.75 -21.58
N ASN A 4 24.58 4.52 -22.11
CA ASN A 4 23.39 4.73 -21.29
C ASN A 4 22.96 3.33 -20.82
N PRO A 5 23.23 2.95 -19.56
CA PRO A 5 22.86 1.64 -19.08
C PRO A 5 21.35 1.60 -19.03
N ASP A 6 20.79 0.74 -19.86
CA ASP A 6 19.64 -0.12 -19.59
C ASP A 6 19.09 0.01 -18.15
N ARG A 7 18.42 1.14 -17.85
CA ARG A 7 17.39 1.17 -16.82
C ARG A 7 16.18 0.54 -17.49
N LYS A 8 16.29 -0.77 -17.73
CA LYS A 8 15.15 -1.65 -17.81
C LYS A 8 14.43 -1.51 -16.48
N ARG A 9 13.50 -0.56 -16.41
CA ARG A 9 12.41 -0.67 -15.46
C ARG A 9 11.52 -1.75 -16.05
N PRO A 10 11.45 -2.94 -15.44
CA PRO A 10 10.65 -4.00 -15.99
C PRO A 10 9.20 -3.53 -16.01
N ASP A 11 8.64 -3.58 -17.21
CA ASP A 11 7.26 -3.33 -17.52
C ASP A 11 6.40 -4.38 -16.79
N ASN A 12 5.86 -4.00 -15.63
CA ASN A 12 4.66 -4.56 -14.99
C ASN A 12 4.47 -3.83 -13.65
N HIS A 13 3.51 -2.91 -13.59
CA HIS A 13 3.06 -2.25 -12.35
C HIS A 13 2.32 -3.27 -11.46
N SER A 14 3.04 -4.25 -10.93
CA SER A 14 2.65 -4.83 -9.64
C SER A 14 3.05 -3.76 -8.62
N LEU A 15 2.07 -3.05 -8.05
CA LEU A 15 2.33 -2.05 -7.02
C LEU A 15 3.26 -2.67 -5.95
N PRO A 16 4.42 -2.06 -5.64
CA PRO A 16 5.28 -2.58 -4.60
C PRO A 16 4.50 -2.58 -3.29
N CYS A 17 4.54 -3.70 -2.59
CA CYS A 17 3.63 -3.95 -1.48
C CYS A 17 4.37 -4.69 -0.37
N ILE A 18 4.30 -4.15 0.84
CA ILE A 18 4.77 -4.81 2.06
C ILE A 18 3.57 -5.39 2.75
N ARG A 19 3.51 -6.72 2.83
CA ARG A 19 2.53 -7.42 3.66
C ARG A 19 3.17 -7.89 4.94
N GLY A 20 2.40 -7.82 6.01
CA GLY A 20 2.85 -8.27 7.31
C GLY A 20 1.72 -8.65 8.24
N ARG A 21 2.11 -9.21 9.38
CA ARG A 21 1.24 -9.48 10.52
C ARG A 21 1.89 -8.95 11.77
N LEU A 22 1.18 -8.12 12.51
CA LEU A 22 1.51 -7.76 13.87
C LEU A 22 0.94 -8.81 14.80
N LEU A 23 1.80 -9.49 15.54
CA LEU A 23 1.44 -10.49 16.53
C LEU A 23 1.70 -9.93 17.93
N GLN A 24 0.74 -10.10 18.83
CA GLN A 24 0.88 -9.71 20.22
C GLN A 24 1.25 -10.93 21.09
N ASP A 25 2.32 -10.79 21.87
CA ASP A 25 2.77 -11.74 22.89
C ASP A 25 2.88 -11.00 24.23
N GLY A 26 1.80 -11.04 25.03
CA GLY A 26 1.67 -10.24 26.24
C GLY A 26 1.76 -8.74 25.95
N CYS A 27 2.81 -8.08 26.45
CA CYS A 27 3.08 -6.66 26.22
C CYS A 27 4.04 -6.39 25.05
N ARG A 28 4.45 -7.42 24.30
CA ARG A 28 5.37 -7.29 23.17
C ARG A 28 4.62 -7.47 21.86
N PHE A 29 4.97 -6.65 20.87
CA PHE A 29 4.47 -6.77 19.51
C PHE A 29 5.60 -7.21 18.58
N ARG A 30 5.32 -8.17 17.70
CA ARG A 30 6.25 -8.66 16.69
C ARG A 30 5.64 -8.47 15.32
N LEU A 31 6.33 -7.73 14.45
CA LEU A 31 6.00 -7.69 13.04
C LEU A 31 6.63 -8.89 12.33
N GLN A 32 5.82 -9.65 11.61
CA GLN A 32 6.25 -10.71 10.71
C GLN A 32 5.91 -10.31 9.28
N THR A 33 6.91 -10.29 8.40
CA THR A 33 6.77 -9.99 6.97
C THR A 33 7.56 -11.02 6.15
N SER A 34 7.18 -11.23 4.89
CA SER A 34 7.93 -12.12 4.02
C SER A 34 9.19 -11.45 3.50
N ARG A 35 10.19 -12.25 3.11
CA ARG A 35 11.40 -11.72 2.50
C ARG A 35 11.11 -11.06 1.16
N ASP A 36 10.21 -11.62 0.36
CA ASP A 36 9.80 -11.07 -0.93
C ASP A 36 9.14 -9.69 -0.77
N ASP A 37 8.34 -9.52 0.28
CA ASP A 37 7.72 -8.23 0.61
C ASP A 37 8.77 -7.21 1.11
N MET A 38 9.83 -7.65 1.82
CA MET A 38 10.96 -6.78 2.19
C MET A 38 11.85 -6.40 1.00
N GLU A 39 11.96 -7.28 0.00
CA GLU A 39 12.69 -7.05 -1.25
C GLU A 39 11.82 -6.36 -2.31
N ALA A 40 10.59 -5.96 -1.96
CA ALA A 40 9.69 -5.25 -2.86
C ALA A 40 10.38 -4.00 -3.46
N ALA A 41 10.18 -3.81 -4.76
CA ALA A 41 10.86 -2.78 -5.53
C ALA A 41 10.22 -1.39 -5.34
N PHE A 42 10.33 -0.82 -4.14
CA PHE A 42 10.07 0.59 -3.92
C PHE A 42 11.12 1.44 -4.63
N THR A 43 10.70 2.56 -5.19
CA THR A 43 11.62 3.60 -5.63
C THR A 43 12.33 4.22 -4.42
N GLU A 44 13.46 4.90 -4.64
CA GLU A 44 14.21 5.56 -3.57
C GLU A 44 13.36 6.60 -2.82
N GLU A 45 12.45 7.27 -3.52
CA GLU A 45 11.54 8.24 -2.93
C GLU A 45 10.46 7.56 -2.06
N GLU A 46 9.82 6.52 -2.57
CA GLU A 46 8.83 5.75 -1.80
C GLU A 46 9.46 5.04 -0.60
N ALA A 47 10.70 4.57 -0.70
CA ALA A 47 11.44 4.01 0.42
C ALA A 47 11.66 5.05 1.53
N ARG A 48 12.00 6.30 1.16
CA ARG A 48 12.10 7.41 2.13
C ARG A 48 10.75 7.72 2.78
N TRP A 49 9.66 7.67 2.03
CA TRP A 49 8.31 7.85 2.59
C TRP A 49 7.97 6.74 3.57
N LEU A 50 8.30 5.49 3.21
CA LEU A 50 8.11 4.33 4.07
C LEU A 50 8.89 4.48 5.36
N GLU A 51 10.18 4.81 5.32
CA GLU A 51 10.99 5.01 6.53
C GLU A 51 10.38 6.06 7.49
N GLN A 52 9.76 7.11 6.96
CA GLN A 52 9.11 8.15 7.75
C GLN A 52 7.73 7.74 8.27
N ALA A 53 6.94 7.03 7.45
CA ALA A 53 5.57 6.62 7.78
C ALA A 53 5.53 5.37 8.66
N PHE A 54 6.52 4.49 8.56
CA PHE A 54 6.51 3.17 9.18
C PHE A 54 6.39 3.21 10.71
N PRO A 55 7.07 4.11 11.46
CA PRO A 55 6.85 4.24 12.90
C PRO A 55 5.43 4.67 13.25
N LEU A 56 4.80 5.53 12.43
CA LEU A 56 3.42 5.99 12.62
C LEU A 56 2.43 4.85 12.36
N ILE A 57 2.63 4.12 11.25
CA ILE A 57 1.84 2.94 10.90
C ILE A 57 1.95 1.89 12.01
N LEU A 58 3.15 1.58 12.48
CA LEU A 58 3.36 0.63 13.57
C LEU A 58 2.66 1.06 14.86
N HIS A 59 2.71 2.35 15.20
CA HIS A 59 2.02 2.87 16.37
C HIS A 59 0.50 2.71 16.26
N GLN A 60 -0.07 2.98 15.08
CA GLN A 60 -1.49 2.76 14.82
C GLN A 60 -1.85 1.27 14.94
N MET A 61 -1.03 0.36 14.40
CA MET A 61 -1.26 -1.08 14.49
C MET A 61 -1.20 -1.59 15.93
N VAL A 62 -0.28 -1.09 16.76
CA VAL A 62 -0.18 -1.45 18.18
C VAL A 62 -1.42 -0.99 18.95
N THR A 63 -1.91 0.22 18.65
CA THR A 63 -3.12 0.75 19.26
C THR A 63 -4.35 -0.08 18.89
N MET A 64 -4.45 -0.45 17.62
CA MET A 64 -5.51 -1.34 17.12
C MET A 64 -5.45 -2.75 17.72
N ALA A 65 -4.25 -3.30 17.93
CA ALA A 65 -4.09 -4.63 18.50
C ALA A 65 -4.34 -4.66 20.02
N ALA A 66 -4.39 -3.51 20.69
CA ALA A 66 -4.55 -3.43 22.13
C ALA A 66 -5.91 -4.02 22.59
N PRO A 67 -5.93 -4.83 23.68
CA PRO A 67 -7.16 -5.42 24.18
C PRO A 67 -8.22 -4.36 24.51
N GLY A 68 -9.41 -4.49 23.91
CA GLY A 68 -10.52 -3.57 24.14
C GLY A 68 -10.48 -2.30 23.28
N SER A 69 -9.53 -2.16 22.33
CA SER A 69 -9.64 -1.10 21.33
C SER A 69 -10.90 -1.32 20.47
N PRO A 70 -11.74 -0.29 20.25
CA PRO A 70 -12.83 -0.36 19.28
C PRO A 70 -12.32 -0.58 17.85
N GLU A 71 -11.09 -0.14 17.55
CA GLU A 71 -10.48 -0.27 16.22
C GLU A 71 -10.05 -1.72 15.93
N ALA A 72 -9.95 -2.57 16.96
CA ALA A 72 -9.67 -4.01 16.83
C ALA A 72 -10.82 -4.80 16.18
N GLN A 73 -11.96 -4.17 15.90
CA GLN A 73 -13.17 -4.85 15.42
C GLN A 73 -13.42 -4.70 13.93
N THR A 74 -12.81 -3.70 13.27
CA THR A 74 -13.07 -3.40 11.86
C THR A 74 -11.77 -3.24 11.08
N PRO A 75 -11.74 -3.64 9.80
CA PRO A 75 -10.67 -3.24 8.90
C PRO A 75 -10.53 -1.71 8.85
N GLN A 76 -9.31 -1.22 8.75
CA GLN A 76 -9.02 0.20 8.68
C GLN A 76 -8.04 0.48 7.54
N VAL A 77 -8.23 1.62 6.88
CA VAL A 77 -7.35 2.10 5.81
C VAL A 77 -6.83 3.47 6.22
N PHE A 78 -5.51 3.65 6.20
CA PHE A 78 -4.85 4.88 6.58
C PHE A 78 -3.90 5.33 5.48
N HIS A 79 -3.72 6.64 5.35
CA HIS A 79 -2.79 7.23 4.39
C HIS A 79 -1.71 8.02 5.11
N HIS A 80 -0.45 7.69 4.85
CA HIS A 80 0.70 8.36 5.43
C HIS A 80 1.77 8.59 4.36
N ASN A 81 2.16 9.85 4.15
CA ASN A 81 3.24 10.25 3.24
C ASN A 81 3.15 9.61 1.83
N GLY A 82 1.96 9.63 1.22
CA GLY A 82 1.77 9.03 -0.11
C GLY A 82 1.77 7.50 -0.13
N LEU A 83 1.69 6.85 1.04
CA LEU A 83 1.46 5.41 1.18
C LEU A 83 0.06 5.15 1.71
N THR A 84 -0.55 4.08 1.21
CA THR A 84 -1.76 3.49 1.78
C THR A 84 -1.38 2.29 2.63
N CYS A 85 -1.91 2.27 3.85
CA CYS A 85 -1.83 1.13 4.76
C CYS A 85 -3.24 0.58 4.99
N GLU A 86 -3.48 -0.64 4.55
CA GLU A 86 -4.66 -1.40 4.92
C GLU A 86 -4.34 -2.30 6.11
N SER A 87 -5.28 -2.41 7.02
CA SER A 87 -5.15 -3.23 8.21
C SER A 87 -6.43 -3.99 8.48
N GLU A 88 -6.27 -5.26 8.84
CA GLU A 88 -7.37 -6.17 9.10
C GLU A 88 -7.16 -6.85 10.45
N PRO A 89 -8.11 -6.72 11.39
CA PRO A 89 -8.02 -7.41 12.67
C PRO A 89 -8.14 -8.92 12.48
N GLY A 90 -7.28 -9.65 13.16
CA GLY A 90 -7.21 -11.11 13.16
C GLY A 90 -7.50 -11.72 14.53
N PRO A 91 -7.58 -13.05 14.61
CA PRO A 91 -7.80 -13.74 15.87
C PRO A 91 -6.67 -13.46 16.88
N GLN A 92 -7.01 -13.49 18.18
CA GLN A 92 -6.05 -13.43 19.29
C GLN A 92 -5.21 -12.13 19.34
N GLY A 93 -5.77 -11.01 18.87
CA GLY A 93 -5.08 -9.71 18.89
C GLY A 93 -4.01 -9.56 17.79
N ALA A 94 -4.04 -10.44 16.78
CA ALA A 94 -3.22 -10.25 15.59
C ALA A 94 -3.84 -9.16 14.69
N VAL A 95 -3.00 -8.45 13.93
CA VAL A 95 -3.44 -7.51 12.89
C VAL A 95 -2.66 -7.82 11.62
N SER A 96 -3.36 -8.12 10.53
CA SER A 96 -2.73 -8.18 9.21
C SER A 96 -2.61 -6.76 8.67
N LEU A 97 -1.50 -6.46 8.00
CA LEU A 97 -1.28 -5.16 7.37
C LEU A 97 -0.71 -5.30 5.97
N MET A 98 -1.03 -4.31 5.13
CA MET A 98 -0.56 -4.18 3.77
C MET A 98 -0.21 -2.70 3.51
N ILE A 99 1.03 -2.42 3.11
CA ILE A 99 1.52 -1.05 2.85
C ILE A 99 1.97 -0.98 1.39
N TYR A 100 1.44 -0.03 0.63
CA TYR A 100 1.79 0.19 -0.77
C TYR A 100 1.68 1.69 -1.12
N PRO A 101 2.38 2.16 -2.18
CA PRO A 101 2.24 3.55 -2.64
C PRO A 101 0.79 3.85 -3.02
N THR A 102 0.27 4.97 -2.53
CA THR A 102 -1.05 5.46 -2.95
C THR A 102 -0.96 5.77 -4.44
N PRO A 103 -1.74 5.10 -5.31
CA PRO A 103 -1.73 5.43 -6.72
C PRO A 103 -2.17 6.88 -6.89
N ASP A 104 -1.36 7.69 -7.59
CA ASP A 104 -1.79 9.01 -8.03
C ASP A 104 -3.05 8.84 -8.88
N GLU A 105 -4.19 9.29 -8.35
CA GLU A 105 -5.44 9.36 -9.10
C GLU A 105 -5.31 10.48 -10.15
N SER A 106 -4.57 10.20 -11.21
CA SER A 106 -4.36 11.10 -12.35
C SER A 106 -4.47 10.35 -13.66
N THR A 107 -5.59 9.63 -13.85
CA THR A 107 -6.24 9.45 -15.16
C THR A 107 -7.72 9.11 -14.94
N PRO A 108 -8.66 10.08 -14.93
CA PRO A 108 -10.01 9.76 -15.34
C PRO A 108 -9.95 9.34 -16.81
N SER A 109 -10.47 8.16 -17.07
CA SER A 109 -10.73 7.53 -18.36
C SER A 109 -10.85 8.52 -19.51
N GLU A 110 -10.01 8.38 -20.55
CA GLU A 110 -10.38 8.86 -21.88
C GLU A 110 -11.66 8.10 -22.28
N GLU A 111 -12.82 8.73 -22.09
CA GLU A 111 -14.00 8.39 -22.86
C GLU A 111 -13.71 8.77 -24.31
N PRO A 112 -13.75 7.84 -25.28
CA PRO A 112 -13.70 8.23 -26.68
C PRO A 112 -14.97 9.04 -26.98
N LEU A 113 -14.76 10.30 -27.36
CA LEU A 113 -15.75 11.19 -27.95
C LEU A 113 -16.38 10.45 -29.15
N ASN A 114 -17.56 9.88 -28.92
CA ASN A 114 -18.32 9.21 -29.97
C ASN A 114 -19.00 10.29 -30.81
N ASP A 115 -18.21 10.97 -31.64
CA ASP A 115 -18.70 11.85 -32.68
C ASP A 115 -19.34 10.97 -33.76
N LYS A 116 -20.66 10.82 -33.67
CA LYS A 116 -21.46 10.29 -34.77
C LYS A 116 -22.52 11.31 -35.12
N ASP A 117 -22.08 12.27 -35.92
CA ASP A 117 -22.88 12.96 -36.93
C ASP A 117 -24.01 12.06 -37.43
N HIS A 118 -25.23 12.35 -36.99
CA HIS A 118 -26.43 11.83 -37.64
C HIS A 118 -26.69 12.68 -38.87
N ASN A 119 -26.01 12.32 -39.96
CA ASN A 119 -26.35 12.75 -41.30
C ASN A 119 -27.71 12.14 -41.71
N HIS A 120 -28.66 13.05 -41.89
CA HIS A 120 -29.77 13.11 -42.84
C HIS A 120 -30.11 11.90 -43.73
N SER A 121 -31.43 11.78 -43.97
CA SER A 121 -32.16 11.06 -45.04
C SER A 121 -32.72 9.67 -44.70
N THR A 122 -34.03 9.61 -44.48
CA THR A 122 -34.97 8.99 -45.44
C THR A 122 -36.32 9.69 -45.32
#